data_AF-A0AAW0WJW3-F1
#
_entry.id   AF-A0AAW0WJW3-F1
#
_cell.length_a   1.000
_cell.length_b   1.000
_cell.length_c   1.000
_cell.angle_alpha   90.00
_cell.angle_beta   90.00
_cell.angle_gamma   90.00
#
_symmetry.space_group_name_H-M   'P 1'
#
loop_
_entity.id
_entity.type
_entity.pdbx_description
1 polymer ?
#
loop_
_entity_poly.entity_id
_entity_poly.type
_entity_poly.pdbx_seq_one_letter_code
_entity_poly.pdbx_strand_id
1 'polypeptide(L)'
;GIISYNITTATSQMGPKKKKQSDSVGCSIKLLNNDGDHVTSAMGCQGSIMVVNASFWWPYLMSDNPGYLYTLEVAVSDDAGNIDQYPQKIGIRTVSWNSTSLMINNEPVYLRGCGKHEDSDIRGKGLDYPLIVKDFSLLKWLGANSFRTSHYPYAEEIMDMADQEGIMIVDECPAVGLSGFDEPLMNKHISVMQELVRRDKNRPSVIMWSVGNEPQSNQEAAKDYFSKVVSATKAEDSSRPVTCALNRPKDKEHAVCVLNVCLWWFDLHVVTASCMPCQHFPPL
;
A
#
# COMPACT_ATOMS: atom_id res chain seq x y z
N GLY A 1 -20.02 -3.03 4.73
CA GLY A 1 -18.66 -3.23 4.19
C GLY A 1 -18.54 -4.63 3.62
N ILE A 2 -17.65 -4.85 2.65
CA ILE A 2 -17.35 -6.18 2.11
C ILE A 2 -15.87 -6.45 2.35
N ILE A 3 -15.52 -7.62 2.86
CA ILE A 3 -14.15 -8.09 2.99
C ILE A 3 -14.01 -9.34 2.13
N SER A 4 -13.18 -9.28 1.11
CA SER A 4 -12.80 -10.44 0.29
C SER A 4 -11.48 -10.99 0.79
N TYR A 5 -11.38 -12.32 0.85
CA TYR A 5 -10.19 -13.00 1.36
C TYR A 5 -9.79 -14.18 0.47
N ASN A 6 -8.49 -14.42 0.42
CA ASN A 6 -7.88 -15.57 -0.23
C ASN A 6 -6.68 -16.01 0.63
N ILE A 7 -6.78 -17.21 1.21
CA ILE A 7 -5.83 -17.79 2.15
C ILE A 7 -4.95 -18.75 1.34
N THR A 8 -3.66 -18.43 1.26
CA THR A 8 -2.67 -19.30 0.63
C THR A 8 -1.84 -19.97 1.70
N THR A 9 -1.85 -21.30 1.72
CA THR A 9 -1.06 -22.09 2.67
C THR A 9 0.25 -22.52 2.03
N ALA A 10 1.36 -22.37 2.75
CA ALA A 10 2.63 -22.93 2.30
C ALA A 10 2.55 -24.46 2.33
N THR A 11 2.48 -25.11 1.17
CA THR A 11 2.74 -26.55 1.12
C THR A 11 4.23 -26.76 1.33
N SER A 12 4.58 -27.56 2.34
CA SER A 12 5.98 -27.90 2.64
C SER A 12 6.69 -28.46 1.41
N GLN A 13 7.48 -27.62 0.74
CA GLN A 13 8.49 -28.03 -0.25
C GLN A 13 9.91 -27.82 0.29
N MET A 14 10.13 -28.03 1.59
CA MET A 14 11.46 -28.18 2.17
C MET A 14 11.63 -29.60 2.74
N GLY A 15 12.03 -30.53 1.89
CA GLY A 15 12.34 -31.92 2.27
C GLY A 15 12.23 -32.91 1.11
N PRO A 16 12.96 -34.05 1.13
CA PRO A 16 12.96 -35.01 0.03
C PRO A 16 11.55 -35.54 -0.21
N LYS A 17 11.12 -35.47 -1.49
CA LYS A 17 9.80 -35.82 -2.00
C LYS A 17 9.30 -37.16 -1.44
N LYS A 18 8.56 -37.13 -0.33
CA LYS A 18 7.62 -38.19 0.02
C LYS A 18 6.29 -37.86 -0.68
N LYS A 19 5.82 -38.80 -1.50
CA LYS A 19 4.46 -38.81 -2.07
C LYS A 19 3.49 -38.38 -0.97
N LYS A 20 2.78 -37.27 -1.15
CA LYS A 20 1.76 -36.85 -0.19
C LYS A 20 0.38 -36.93 -0.81
N GLN A 21 -0.45 -37.66 -0.08
CA GLN A 21 -1.90 -37.55 -0.02
C GLN A 21 -2.34 -36.10 -0.23
N SER A 22 -3.49 -35.93 -0.87
CA SER A 22 -4.22 -34.67 -0.87
C SER A 22 -4.60 -34.34 0.57
N ASP A 23 -3.68 -33.72 1.32
CA ASP A 23 -3.93 -33.20 2.66
C ASP A 23 -5.05 -32.16 2.52
N SER A 24 -6.24 -32.46 3.03
CA SER A 24 -7.38 -31.55 2.90
C SER A 24 -7.23 -30.47 3.96
N VAL A 25 -7.00 -29.23 3.52
CA VAL A 25 -6.79 -28.12 4.45
C VAL A 25 -8.11 -27.42 4.70
N GLY A 26 -8.52 -27.36 5.97
CA GLY A 26 -9.63 -26.54 6.42
C GLY A 26 -9.19 -25.09 6.58
N CYS A 27 -10.01 -24.14 6.16
CA CYS A 27 -9.79 -22.72 6.40
C CYS A 27 -11.04 -22.10 7.01
N SER A 28 -10.85 -21.20 7.96
CA SER A 28 -11.92 -20.38 8.50
C SER A 28 -11.42 -18.97 8.79
N ILE A 29 -12.36 -18.03 8.77
CA ILE A 29 -12.12 -16.67 9.22
C ILE A 29 -13.14 -16.27 10.27
N LYS A 30 -12.69 -15.43 11.20
CA LYS A 30 -13.54 -14.80 12.20
C LYS A 30 -13.17 -13.33 12.29
N LEU A 31 -14.17 -12.46 12.15
CA LEU A 31 -13.99 -11.02 12.23
C LEU A 31 -14.42 -10.53 13.61
N LEU A 32 -13.53 -9.78 14.27
CA LEU A 32 -13.80 -9.12 15.54
C LEU A 32 -13.82 -7.60 15.35
N ASN A 33 -14.70 -6.90 16.06
CA ASN A 33 -14.70 -5.44 16.13
C ASN A 33 -13.48 -4.92 16.92
N ASN A 34 -13.39 -3.60 17.10
CA ASN A 34 -12.25 -3.01 17.82
C ASN A 34 -12.23 -3.37 19.31
N ASP A 35 -13.38 -3.69 19.91
CA ASP A 35 -13.53 -4.12 21.31
C ASP A 35 -13.26 -5.62 21.51
N GLY A 36 -13.07 -6.37 20.42
CA GLY A 36 -12.84 -7.82 20.44
C GLY A 36 -14.11 -8.68 20.32
N ASP A 37 -15.29 -8.07 20.16
CA ASP A 37 -16.55 -8.80 19.99
C ASP A 37 -16.65 -9.40 18.59
N HIS A 38 -17.28 -10.57 18.52
CA HIS A 38 -17.56 -11.25 17.26
C HIS A 38 -18.52 -10.45 16.38
N VAL A 39 -18.15 -10.27 15.11
CA VAL A 39 -18.97 -9.60 14.09
C VAL A 39 -19.56 -10.60 13.10
N THR A 40 -18.70 -11.43 12.50
CA THR A 40 -19.10 -12.44 11.51
C THR A 40 -17.99 -13.47 11.30
N SER A 41 -18.30 -14.57 10.62
CA SER A 41 -17.36 -15.65 10.30
C SER A 41 -17.68 -16.28 8.95
N ALA A 42 -16.69 -16.92 8.34
CA ALA A 42 -16.87 -17.73 7.14
C ALA A 42 -15.90 -18.91 7.13
N MET A 43 -16.25 -19.92 6.33
CA MET A 43 -15.42 -21.10 6.08
C MET A 43 -14.92 -21.11 4.63
N GLY A 44 -13.87 -21.89 4.38
CA GLY A 44 -13.22 -22.01 3.08
C GLY A 44 -12.02 -21.08 2.95
N CYS A 45 -11.10 -21.44 2.04
CA CYS A 45 -9.84 -20.69 1.87
C CYS A 45 -10.00 -19.46 0.97
N GLN A 46 -11.14 -19.28 0.31
CA GLN A 46 -11.44 -18.10 -0.49
C GLN A 46 -12.91 -17.75 -0.34
N GLY A 47 -13.22 -16.46 -0.25
CA GLY A 47 -14.60 -16.02 -0.12
C GLY A 47 -14.74 -14.52 0.06
N SER A 48 -15.94 -14.11 0.45
CA SER A 48 -16.23 -12.74 0.84
C SER A 48 -17.27 -12.72 1.95
N ILE A 49 -17.09 -11.84 2.93
CA ILE A 49 -18.04 -11.61 4.03
C ILE A 49 -18.63 -10.21 3.93
N MET A 50 -19.91 -10.10 4.26
CA MET A 50 -20.62 -8.83 4.38
C MET A 50 -20.67 -8.42 5.85
N VAL A 51 -20.21 -7.20 6.13
CA VAL A 51 -20.30 -6.57 7.45
C VAL A 51 -21.45 -5.57 7.41
N VAL A 52 -22.57 -5.93 8.04
CA VAL A 52 -23.74 -5.06 8.20
C VAL A 52 -23.37 -3.91 9.13
N ASN A 53 -23.75 -2.67 8.79
CA ASN A 53 -23.43 -1.46 9.55
C ASN A 53 -21.93 -1.33 9.89
N ALA A 54 -21.07 -1.62 8.91
CA ALA A 54 -19.63 -1.55 9.08
C ALA A 54 -19.16 -0.15 9.51
N SER A 55 -18.32 -0.10 10.54
CA SER A 55 -17.51 1.07 10.87
C SER A 55 -16.38 1.18 9.85
N PHE A 56 -16.27 2.32 9.19
CA PHE A 56 -15.22 2.52 8.19
C PHE A 56 -13.95 3.06 8.82
N TRP A 57 -12.82 2.66 8.25
CA TRP A 57 -11.56 3.32 8.48
C TRP A 57 -11.61 4.70 7.82
N TRP A 58 -11.31 5.73 8.59
CA TRP A 58 -11.26 7.12 8.15
C TRP A 58 -9.89 7.71 8.43
N PRO A 59 -9.37 8.57 7.53
CA PRO A 59 -8.19 9.36 7.82
C PRO A 59 -8.40 10.30 9.01
N TYR A 60 -7.31 10.59 9.71
CA TYR A 60 -7.22 11.69 10.66
C TYR A 60 -7.67 13.00 9.99
N LEU A 61 -8.43 13.82 10.72
CA LEU A 61 -9.13 15.03 10.27
C LEU A 61 -10.42 14.82 9.43
N MET A 62 -10.83 13.58 9.15
CA MET A 62 -12.04 13.29 8.37
C MET A 62 -13.14 12.57 9.15
N SER A 63 -12.89 12.22 10.41
CA SER A 63 -13.83 11.53 11.29
C SER A 63 -13.47 11.82 12.75
N ASP A 64 -14.45 11.77 13.64
CA ASP A 64 -14.24 11.81 15.10
C ASP A 64 -13.63 10.51 15.64
N ASN A 65 -13.70 9.43 14.86
CA ASN A 65 -13.09 8.13 15.16
C ASN A 65 -12.26 7.66 13.96
N PRO A 66 -11.12 8.32 13.69
CA PRO A 66 -10.21 7.91 12.62
C PRO A 66 -9.52 6.59 12.97
N GLY A 67 -9.01 5.88 11.98
CA GLY A 67 -8.19 4.70 12.26
C GLY A 67 -8.95 3.48 12.79
N TYR A 68 -10.28 3.40 12.60
CA TYR A 68 -11.04 2.24 13.07
C TYR A 68 -10.55 0.93 12.42
N LEU A 69 -10.17 -0.04 13.24
CA LEU A 69 -9.67 -1.35 12.81
C LEU A 69 -10.53 -2.49 13.35
N TYR A 70 -10.73 -3.50 12.51
CA TYR A 70 -11.18 -4.83 12.90
C TYR A 70 -9.98 -5.75 13.10
N THR A 71 -10.21 -6.90 13.74
CA THR A 71 -9.26 -8.01 13.75
C THR A 71 -9.84 -9.16 12.93
N LEU A 72 -9.18 -9.54 11.84
CA LEU A 72 -9.50 -10.75 11.07
C LEU A 72 -8.64 -11.90 11.58
N GLU A 73 -9.25 -12.80 12.35
CA GLU A 73 -8.64 -14.06 12.77
C GLU A 73 -8.73 -15.05 11.60
N VAL A 74 -7.60 -15.35 10.98
CA VAL A 74 -7.49 -16.38 9.93
C VAL A 74 -7.01 -17.66 10.58
N ALA A 75 -7.74 -18.76 10.41
CA ALA A 75 -7.36 -20.06 10.96
C ALA A 75 -7.32 -21.13 9.86
N VAL A 76 -6.28 -21.94 9.90
CA VAL A 76 -6.04 -23.07 8.98
C VAL A 76 -5.92 -24.34 9.81
N SER A 77 -6.58 -25.42 9.39
CA SER A 77 -6.54 -26.70 10.09
C SER A 77 -6.11 -27.85 9.18
N ASP A 78 -5.33 -28.78 9.73
CA ASP A 78 -5.00 -30.04 9.05
C ASP A 78 -6.04 -31.15 9.35
N ASP A 79 -5.89 -32.29 8.68
CA ASP A 79 -6.77 -33.47 8.86
C ASP A 79 -6.71 -34.07 10.29
N ALA A 80 -5.67 -33.75 11.07
CA ALA A 80 -5.53 -34.16 12.46
C ALA A 80 -6.21 -33.19 13.45
N GLY A 81 -6.72 -32.07 12.94
CA GLY A 81 -7.36 -31.01 13.74
C GLY A 81 -6.38 -30.03 14.39
N ASN A 82 -5.09 -30.04 14.00
CA ASN A 82 -4.16 -29.00 14.44
C ASN A 82 -4.52 -27.68 13.76
N ILE A 83 -4.53 -26.59 14.52
CA ILE A 83 -4.92 -25.27 14.04
C ILE A 83 -3.71 -24.33 14.10
N ASP A 84 -3.42 -23.67 12.97
CA ASP A 84 -2.59 -22.47 12.92
C ASP A 84 -3.50 -21.25 12.77
N GLN A 85 -3.26 -20.21 13.57
CA GLN A 85 -4.10 -19.03 13.63
C GLN A 85 -3.27 -17.75 13.53
N TYR A 86 -3.68 -16.86 12.63
CA TYR A 86 -3.04 -15.59 12.37
C TYR A 86 -4.04 -14.43 12.49
N PRO A 87 -3.94 -13.60 13.55
CA PRO A 87 -4.75 -12.39 13.67
C PRO A 87 -4.15 -11.27 12.81
N GLN A 88 -4.96 -10.66 11.94
CA GLN A 88 -4.55 -9.53 11.11
C GLN A 88 -5.47 -8.33 11.35
N LYS A 89 -4.88 -7.16 11.63
CA LYS A 89 -5.65 -5.91 11.68
C LYS A 89 -6.04 -5.47 10.26
N ILE A 90 -7.28 -5.08 10.08
CA ILE A 90 -7.80 -4.58 8.79
C ILE A 90 -8.72 -3.38 9.00
N GLY A 91 -8.76 -2.47 8.03
CA GLY A 91 -9.72 -1.37 7.96
C GLY A 91 -10.60 -1.49 6.73
N ILE A 92 -11.90 -1.17 6.88
CA ILE A 92 -12.84 -1.17 5.75
C ILE A 92 -12.94 0.25 5.22
N ARG A 93 -12.53 0.48 3.98
CA ARG A 93 -12.69 1.77 3.29
C ARG A 93 -12.70 1.59 1.78
N THR A 94 -13.08 2.63 1.05
CA THR A 94 -12.79 2.73 -0.39
C THR A 94 -11.60 3.65 -0.66
N VAL A 95 -10.84 3.35 -1.70
CA VAL A 95 -10.00 4.33 -2.41
C VAL A 95 -10.63 4.51 -3.78
N SER A 96 -10.76 5.73 -4.26
CA SER A 96 -11.04 5.99 -5.67
C SER A 96 -10.30 7.24 -6.12
N TRP A 97 -10.03 7.35 -7.42
CA TRP A 97 -9.35 8.52 -7.98
C TRP A 97 -9.86 8.81 -9.38
N ASN A 98 -9.74 10.06 -9.80
CA ASN A 98 -10.04 10.53 -11.14
C ASN A 98 -8.95 11.52 -11.61
N SER A 99 -9.25 12.43 -12.55
CA SER A 99 -8.30 13.41 -13.12
C SER A 99 -8.04 14.62 -12.27
N THR A 100 -8.80 14.77 -11.19
CA THR A 100 -8.71 15.94 -10.30
C THR A 100 -8.56 15.56 -8.83
N SER A 101 -9.05 14.38 -8.42
CA SER A 101 -9.26 14.07 -7.01
C SER A 101 -8.88 12.64 -6.68
N LEU A 102 -8.28 12.47 -5.50
CA LEU A 102 -8.21 11.21 -4.75
C LEU A 102 -9.29 11.26 -3.68
N MET A 103 -10.04 10.18 -3.50
CA MET A 103 -11.17 10.09 -2.58
C MET A 103 -11.04 8.86 -1.69
N ILE A 104 -11.49 9.01 -0.43
CA ILE A 104 -11.65 7.91 0.52
C ILE A 104 -13.09 7.93 1.00
N ASN A 105 -13.76 6.77 0.94
CA ASN A 105 -15.18 6.64 1.30
C ASN A 105 -16.07 7.64 0.53
N ASN A 106 -15.73 7.89 -0.73
CA ASN A 106 -16.36 8.84 -1.65
C ASN A 106 -16.18 10.34 -1.31
N GLU A 107 -15.39 10.66 -0.30
CA GLU A 107 -15.07 12.05 0.05
C GLU A 107 -13.68 12.43 -0.48
N PRO A 108 -13.52 13.62 -1.11
CA PRO A 108 -12.23 14.07 -1.62
C PRO A 108 -11.25 14.30 -0.47
N VAL A 109 -10.01 13.84 -0.68
CA VAL A 109 -8.94 13.95 0.31
C VAL A 109 -7.94 15.03 -0.11
N TYR A 110 -7.58 15.88 0.84
CA TYR A 110 -6.43 16.76 0.71
C TYR A 110 -5.27 16.24 1.57
N LEU A 111 -4.15 15.89 0.94
CA LEU A 111 -2.97 15.39 1.63
C LEU A 111 -2.18 16.54 2.24
N ARG A 112 -2.21 16.62 3.58
CA ARG A 112 -1.36 17.47 4.40
C ARG A 112 -0.26 16.59 4.93
N GLY A 113 0.89 16.58 4.28
CA GLY A 113 1.93 15.62 4.63
C GLY A 113 3.33 16.05 4.21
N CYS A 114 4.28 15.17 4.48
CA CYS A 114 5.68 15.36 4.17
C CYS A 114 6.32 14.05 3.68
N GLY A 115 7.50 14.16 3.06
CA GLY A 115 8.45 13.06 3.08
C GLY A 115 8.96 12.90 4.50
N LYS A 116 9.03 11.66 4.98
CA LYS A 116 9.64 11.31 6.27
C LYS A 116 10.83 10.38 5.98
N HIS A 117 11.82 10.35 6.85
CA HIS A 117 12.76 9.24 6.97
C HIS A 117 12.52 8.49 8.30
N GLU A 118 12.86 7.21 8.34
CA GLU A 118 12.69 6.37 9.54
C GLU A 118 13.75 6.61 10.62
N ASP A 119 14.83 7.34 10.30
CA ASP A 119 15.98 7.50 11.18
C ASP A 119 15.78 8.61 12.23
N SER A 120 16.56 8.49 13.30
CA SER A 120 16.63 9.47 14.38
C SER A 120 18.07 9.79 14.74
N ASP A 121 18.27 10.98 15.30
CA ASP A 121 19.53 11.42 15.88
C ASP A 121 20.00 10.57 17.08
N ILE A 122 19.07 9.86 17.74
CA ILE A 122 19.37 9.03 18.91
C ILE A 122 19.77 7.60 18.52
N ARG A 123 19.06 6.95 17.59
CA ARG A 123 19.21 5.51 17.29
C ARG A 123 19.45 5.18 15.82
N GLY A 124 19.64 6.19 14.96
CA GLY A 124 19.67 5.97 13.51
C GLY A 124 18.38 5.26 13.08
N LYS A 125 18.51 4.19 12.29
CA LYS A 125 17.40 3.36 11.80
C LYS A 125 16.94 2.26 12.79
N GLY A 126 17.50 2.20 14.00
CA GLY A 126 17.09 1.19 14.98
C GLY A 126 15.64 1.42 15.46
N LEU A 127 14.85 0.34 15.56
CA LEU A 127 13.46 0.40 16.03
C LEU A 127 13.37 0.98 17.46
N ASP A 128 12.45 1.93 17.64
CA ASP A 128 12.23 2.62 18.91
C ASP A 128 10.78 3.11 19.05
N TYR A 129 9.96 2.36 19.76
CA TYR A 129 8.53 2.65 19.94
C TYR A 129 8.24 4.04 20.52
N PRO A 130 8.92 4.52 21.58
CA PRO A 130 8.80 5.90 22.03
C PRO A 130 9.01 6.96 20.93
N LEU A 131 9.97 6.75 20.02
CA LEU A 131 10.17 7.67 18.90
C LEU A 131 9.04 7.60 17.88
N ILE A 132 8.50 6.41 17.60
CA ILE A 132 7.32 6.26 16.73
C ILE A 132 6.14 7.06 17.32
N VAL A 133 5.82 6.86 18.61
CA VAL A 133 4.73 7.61 19.27
C VAL A 133 4.97 9.12 19.23
N LYS A 134 6.21 9.56 19.48
CA LYS A 134 6.61 10.97 19.40
C LYS A 134 6.38 11.52 17.99
N ASP A 135 6.86 10.83 16.96
CA ASP A 135 6.77 11.27 15.57
C ASP A 135 5.32 11.41 15.12
N PHE A 136 4.46 10.44 15.43
CA PHE A 136 3.02 10.52 15.13
C PHE A 136 2.30 11.63 15.89
N SER A 137 2.68 11.86 17.15
CA SER A 137 2.15 12.98 17.93
C SER A 137 2.54 14.32 17.31
N LEU A 138 3.78 14.46 16.82
CA LEU A 138 4.25 15.66 16.13
C LEU A 138 3.55 15.86 14.77
N LEU A 139 3.36 14.79 13.98
CA LEU A 139 2.58 14.86 12.74
C LEU A 139 1.18 15.40 13.00
N LYS A 140 0.48 14.86 14.00
CA LYS A 140 -0.85 15.33 14.39
C LYS A 140 -0.85 16.76 14.90
N TRP A 141 0.16 17.15 15.69
CA TRP A 141 0.33 18.52 16.19
C TRP A 141 0.53 19.53 15.06
N LEU A 142 1.23 19.15 13.99
CA LEU A 142 1.37 19.95 12.77
C LEU A 142 0.09 19.98 11.91
N GLY A 143 -0.91 19.16 12.23
CA GLY A 143 -2.10 18.97 11.41
C GLY A 143 -1.83 18.17 10.13
N ALA A 144 -0.76 17.37 10.10
CA ALA A 144 -0.47 16.45 9.03
C ALA A 144 -1.36 15.19 9.13
N ASN A 145 -1.93 14.77 8.01
CA ASN A 145 -2.77 13.59 7.89
C ASN A 145 -2.14 12.50 6.99
N SER A 146 -0.92 12.74 6.50
CA SER A 146 -0.22 11.81 5.62
C SER A 146 1.30 11.94 5.68
N PHE A 147 2.00 10.89 5.28
CA PHE A 147 3.42 10.98 4.90
C PHE A 147 3.78 9.97 3.81
N ARG A 148 4.89 10.24 3.11
CA ARG A 148 5.51 9.34 2.13
C ARG A 148 6.70 8.63 2.76
N THR A 149 6.80 7.31 2.61
CA THR A 149 7.91 6.47 3.12
C THR A 149 9.19 6.69 2.32
N SER A 150 9.69 7.92 2.34
CA SER A 150 10.84 8.37 1.55
C SER A 150 12.11 7.69 2.08
N HIS A 151 12.80 6.82 1.34
CA HIS A 151 12.46 6.32 0.00
C HIS A 151 12.59 4.79 -0.02
N TYR A 152 11.86 4.11 0.85
CA TYR A 152 11.92 2.67 1.03
C TYR A 152 10.76 2.17 1.90
N PRO A 153 10.43 0.86 1.83
CA PRO A 153 9.46 0.25 2.71
C PRO A 153 9.86 0.44 4.17
N TYR A 154 8.94 0.94 4.98
CA TYR A 154 9.18 1.15 6.41
C TYR A 154 8.97 -0.13 7.23
N ALA A 155 9.45 -0.11 8.47
CA ALA A 155 9.15 -1.13 9.48
C ALA A 155 7.63 -1.25 9.70
N GLU A 156 7.16 -2.49 9.93
CA GLU A 156 5.72 -2.79 10.07
C GLU A 156 5.11 -2.06 11.26
N GLU A 157 5.87 -1.84 12.33
CA GLU A 157 5.44 -1.12 13.54
C GLU A 157 5.06 0.34 13.26
N ILE A 158 5.78 1.00 12.34
CA ILE A 158 5.48 2.38 11.94
C ILE A 158 4.18 2.41 11.12
N MET A 159 4.01 1.40 10.26
CA MET A 159 2.83 1.27 9.41
C MET A 159 1.59 0.87 10.22
N ASP A 160 1.74 0.03 11.25
CA ASP A 160 0.69 -0.33 12.20
C ASP A 160 0.20 0.90 12.98
N MET A 161 1.12 1.78 13.38
CA MET A 161 0.76 3.07 13.99
C MET A 161 -0.01 3.94 13.00
N ALA A 162 0.37 3.98 11.72
CA ALA A 162 -0.38 4.72 10.70
C ALA A 162 -1.80 4.19 10.50
N ASP A 163 -1.96 2.88 10.49
CA ASP A 163 -3.25 2.21 10.41
C ASP A 163 -4.15 2.58 11.61
N GLN A 164 -3.60 2.53 12.83
CA GLN A 164 -4.34 2.84 14.07
C GLN A 164 -4.67 4.33 14.19
N GLU A 165 -3.77 5.21 13.75
CA GLU A 165 -3.92 6.66 13.94
C GLU A 165 -4.66 7.36 12.79
N GLY A 166 -5.04 6.60 11.75
CA GLY A 166 -5.69 7.16 10.57
C GLY A 166 -4.76 8.02 9.71
N ILE A 167 -3.45 7.83 9.78
CA ILE A 167 -2.49 8.60 8.97
C ILE A 167 -2.30 7.91 7.63
N MET A 168 -2.53 8.62 6.53
CA MET A 168 -2.45 8.06 5.19
C MET A 168 -1.01 7.93 4.69
N ILE A 169 -0.69 6.81 4.06
CA ILE A 169 0.65 6.49 3.59
C ILE A 169 0.72 6.44 2.07
N VAL A 170 1.71 7.14 1.53
CA VAL A 170 2.24 6.88 0.19
C VAL A 170 3.44 5.95 0.34
N ASP A 171 3.26 4.68 0.00
CA ASP A 171 4.24 3.65 0.28
C ASP A 171 5.20 3.45 -0.90
N GLU A 172 6.50 3.66 -0.68
CA GLU A 172 7.50 3.85 -1.72
C GLU A 172 8.57 2.77 -1.73
N CYS A 173 8.93 2.32 -2.93
CA CYS A 173 10.06 1.42 -3.14
C CYS A 173 11.42 2.17 -3.14
N PRO A 174 12.56 1.47 -2.94
CA PRO A 174 13.90 2.06 -2.97
C PRO A 174 14.44 2.39 -4.36
N ALA A 175 13.61 3.01 -5.20
CA ALA A 175 13.94 3.43 -6.56
C ALA A 175 14.22 4.93 -6.62
N VAL A 176 15.35 5.36 -6.05
CA VAL A 176 15.77 6.78 -6.02
C VAL A 176 16.74 7.08 -7.16
N GLY A 177 16.48 8.13 -7.94
CA GLY A 177 17.44 8.62 -8.94
C GLY A 177 17.72 7.63 -10.07
N LEU A 178 16.80 6.71 -10.36
CA LEU A 178 17.01 5.64 -11.35
C LEU A 178 17.41 6.18 -12.72
N SER A 179 18.33 5.48 -13.38
CA SER A 179 18.80 5.80 -14.74
C SER A 179 19.21 4.53 -15.47
N GLY A 180 19.39 4.60 -16.80
CA GLY A 180 19.88 3.47 -17.59
C GLY A 180 18.89 2.30 -17.63
N PHE A 181 17.61 2.61 -17.86
CA PHE A 181 16.42 1.74 -17.82
C PHE A 181 16.53 0.43 -18.63
N ASP A 182 17.35 -0.49 -18.16
CA ASP A 182 17.59 -1.79 -18.76
C ASP A 182 16.70 -2.90 -18.15
N GLU A 183 16.69 -4.06 -18.81
CA GLU A 183 15.84 -5.19 -18.42
C GLU A 183 16.20 -5.78 -17.05
N PRO A 184 17.49 -5.98 -16.67
CA PRO A 184 17.84 -6.43 -15.33
C PRO A 184 17.34 -5.50 -14.22
N LEU A 185 17.51 -4.19 -14.37
CA LEU A 185 17.02 -3.20 -13.41
C LEU A 185 15.49 -3.24 -13.32
N MET A 186 14.82 -3.36 -14.46
CA MET A 186 13.36 -3.43 -14.53
C MET A 186 12.81 -4.65 -13.80
N ASN A 187 13.40 -5.83 -14.04
CA ASN A 187 12.99 -7.07 -13.39
C ASN A 187 13.21 -7.00 -11.87
N LYS A 188 14.32 -6.40 -11.42
CA LYS A 188 14.55 -6.20 -9.98
C LYS A 188 13.55 -5.22 -9.38
N HIS A 189 13.25 -4.12 -10.05
CA HIS A 189 12.26 -3.16 -9.60
C HIS A 189 10.86 -3.79 -9.50
N ILE A 190 10.45 -4.58 -10.49
CA ILE A 190 9.19 -5.34 -10.45
C ILE A 190 9.16 -6.26 -9.23
N SER A 191 10.22 -7.04 -8.97
CA SER A 191 10.30 -7.93 -7.79
C SER A 191 10.09 -7.16 -6.49
N VAL A 192 10.76 -6.00 -6.35
CA VAL A 192 10.68 -5.18 -5.14
C VAL A 192 9.28 -4.59 -4.97
N MET A 193 8.64 -4.12 -6.05
CA MET A 193 7.25 -3.67 -6.00
C MET A 193 6.29 -4.79 -5.62
N GLN A 194 6.49 -6.00 -6.14
CA GLN A 194 5.65 -7.15 -5.79
C GLN A 194 5.81 -7.53 -4.32
N GLU A 195 7.02 -7.53 -3.79
CA GLU A 195 7.30 -7.78 -2.37
C GLU A 195 6.62 -6.73 -1.48
N LEU A 196 6.79 -5.45 -1.81
CA LEU A 196 6.17 -4.32 -1.10
C LEU A 196 4.64 -4.44 -1.07
N VAL A 197 4.01 -4.58 -2.24
CA VAL A 197 2.54 -4.67 -2.34
C VAL A 197 2.02 -5.92 -1.62
N ARG A 198 2.68 -7.07 -1.75
CA ARG A 198 2.22 -8.29 -1.07
C ARG A 198 2.26 -8.15 0.45
N ARG A 199 3.26 -7.47 1.00
CA ARG A 199 3.37 -7.17 2.43
C ARG A 199 2.26 -6.22 2.89
N ASP A 200 2.08 -5.11 2.18
CA ASP A 200 1.31 -3.97 2.72
C ASP A 200 -0.09 -3.77 2.13
N LYS A 201 -0.54 -4.57 1.14
CA LYS A 201 -1.87 -4.42 0.52
C LYS A 201 -3.05 -4.50 1.50
N ASN A 202 -2.87 -5.15 2.64
CA ASN A 202 -3.90 -5.30 3.67
C ASN A 202 -4.01 -4.07 4.59
N ARG A 203 -3.05 -3.14 4.52
CA ARG A 203 -3.01 -1.95 5.36
C ARG A 203 -4.01 -0.90 4.88
N PRO A 204 -4.98 -0.48 5.72
CA PRO A 204 -5.91 0.57 5.33
C PRO A 204 -5.22 1.93 5.15
N SER A 205 -4.15 2.22 5.90
CA SER A 205 -3.43 3.51 5.79
C SER A 205 -2.76 3.72 4.44
N VAL A 206 -2.30 2.66 3.77
CA VAL A 206 -1.67 2.78 2.46
C VAL A 206 -2.72 3.18 1.44
N ILE A 207 -2.55 4.35 0.83
CA ILE A 207 -3.49 4.92 -0.14
C ILE A 207 -2.93 4.97 -1.55
N MET A 208 -1.61 4.86 -1.72
CA MET A 208 -0.90 4.92 -3.01
C MET A 208 0.38 4.10 -2.96
N TRP A 209 0.78 3.56 -4.11
CA TRP A 209 2.06 2.89 -4.31
C TRP A 209 3.01 3.80 -5.10
N SER A 210 4.13 4.22 -4.52
CA SER A 210 5.15 5.01 -5.21
C SER A 210 6.21 4.10 -5.82
N VAL A 211 6.30 4.10 -7.15
CA VAL A 211 7.28 3.32 -7.92
C VAL A 211 8.64 4.03 -8.06
N GLY A 212 8.85 5.12 -7.34
CA GLY A 212 10.18 5.71 -7.25
C GLY A 212 10.17 7.21 -7.00
N ASN A 213 11.39 7.70 -6.79
CA ASN A 213 11.68 9.10 -6.53
C ASN A 213 12.72 9.62 -7.50
N GLU A 214 12.36 10.70 -8.20
CA GLU A 214 13.22 11.48 -9.07
C GLU A 214 14.00 10.63 -10.10
N PRO A 215 13.34 9.70 -10.82
CA PRO A 215 14.03 8.98 -11.89
C PRO A 215 14.49 9.95 -12.98
N GLN A 216 15.49 9.56 -13.76
CA GLN A 216 15.87 10.26 -15.00
C GLN A 216 14.83 10.01 -16.11
N SER A 217 13.56 10.29 -15.83
CA SER A 217 12.41 9.99 -16.69
C SER A 217 12.32 10.90 -17.93
N ASN A 218 13.28 11.81 -18.11
CA ASN A 218 13.56 12.49 -19.38
C ASN A 218 14.24 11.61 -20.44
N GLN A 219 14.65 10.40 -20.10
CA GLN A 219 15.13 9.42 -21.08
C GLN A 219 13.93 8.71 -21.71
N GLU A 220 13.91 8.55 -23.03
CA GLU A 220 12.80 7.96 -23.78
C GLU A 220 12.44 6.53 -23.29
N ALA A 221 13.46 5.75 -22.92
CA ALA A 221 13.30 4.40 -22.37
C ALA A 221 12.49 4.35 -21.06
N ALA A 222 12.38 5.46 -20.33
CA ALA A 222 11.63 5.52 -19.07
C ALA A 222 10.15 5.18 -19.26
N LYS A 223 9.55 5.54 -20.40
CA LYS A 223 8.12 5.27 -20.65
C LYS A 223 7.81 3.78 -20.64
N ASP A 224 8.56 2.99 -21.41
CA ASP A 224 8.35 1.54 -21.51
C ASP A 224 8.70 0.86 -20.18
N TYR A 225 9.80 1.27 -19.57
CA TYR A 225 10.23 0.79 -18.26
C TYR A 225 9.14 0.97 -17.20
N PHE A 226 8.66 2.20 -16.99
CA PHE A 226 7.64 2.47 -15.98
C PHE A 226 6.27 1.89 -16.36
N SER A 227 5.95 1.77 -17.65
CA SER A 227 4.74 1.06 -18.10
C SER A 227 4.69 -0.38 -17.56
N LYS A 228 5.81 -1.10 -17.66
CA LYS A 228 5.93 -2.49 -17.18
C LYS A 228 5.90 -2.56 -15.65
N VAL A 229 6.60 -1.67 -14.95
CA VAL A 229 6.59 -1.60 -13.47
C VAL A 229 5.19 -1.27 -12.93
N VAL A 230 4.52 -0.27 -13.50
CA VAL A 230 3.14 0.11 -13.13
C VAL A 230 2.19 -1.04 -13.40
N SER A 231 2.29 -1.69 -14.56
CA SER A 231 1.44 -2.83 -14.92
C SER A 231 1.62 -4.00 -13.94
N ALA A 232 2.86 -4.33 -13.57
CA ALA A 232 3.13 -5.38 -12.59
C ALA A 232 2.62 -5.01 -11.19
N THR A 233 2.77 -3.75 -10.77
CA THR A 233 2.24 -3.25 -9.49
C THR A 233 0.71 -3.36 -9.45
N LYS A 234 0.03 -2.98 -10.54
CA LYS A 234 -1.43 -3.08 -10.68
C LYS A 234 -1.96 -4.50 -10.75
N ALA A 235 -1.16 -5.44 -11.24
CA ALA A 235 -1.51 -6.86 -11.23
C ALA A 235 -1.52 -7.43 -9.80
N GLU A 236 -0.70 -6.91 -8.89
CA GLU A 236 -0.71 -7.27 -7.47
C GLU A 236 -1.82 -6.53 -6.69
N ASP A 237 -2.00 -5.23 -6.96
CA ASP A 237 -3.06 -4.43 -6.34
C ASP A 237 -3.60 -3.35 -7.29
N SER A 238 -4.81 -3.59 -7.80
CA SER A 238 -5.53 -2.62 -8.63
C SER A 238 -6.36 -1.62 -7.82
N SER A 239 -6.53 -1.84 -6.50
CA SER A 239 -7.41 -1.04 -5.63
C SER A 239 -6.83 0.30 -5.20
N ARG A 240 -5.53 0.54 -5.45
CA ARG A 240 -4.82 1.79 -5.11
C ARG A 240 -4.15 2.41 -6.34
N PRO A 241 -4.06 3.74 -6.47
CA PRO A 241 -3.32 4.38 -7.55
C PRO A 241 -1.82 4.14 -7.41
N VAL A 242 -1.14 4.08 -8.56
CA VAL A 242 0.31 4.09 -8.65
C VAL A 242 0.82 5.50 -8.93
N THR A 243 1.85 5.91 -8.21
CA THR A 243 2.45 7.25 -8.26
C THR A 243 3.98 7.18 -8.37
N CYS A 244 4.60 8.33 -8.62
CA CYS A 244 6.05 8.53 -8.59
C CYS A 244 6.30 10.00 -8.22
N ALA A 245 7.38 10.27 -7.49
CA ALA A 245 7.82 11.62 -7.24
C ALA A 245 8.73 12.10 -8.36
N LEU A 246 8.34 13.19 -9.04
CA LEU A 246 9.03 13.74 -10.20
C LEU A 246 9.57 15.14 -9.90
N ASN A 247 10.73 15.48 -10.47
CA ASN A 247 11.44 16.73 -10.20
C ASN A 247 11.80 17.55 -11.45
N ARG A 248 11.36 17.14 -12.64
CA ARG A 248 11.54 17.93 -13.86
C ARG A 248 10.22 18.55 -14.31
N PRO A 249 10.23 19.51 -15.26
CA PRO A 249 8.99 19.97 -15.89
C PRO A 249 8.20 18.81 -16.52
N LYS A 250 6.87 18.87 -16.44
CA LYS A 250 5.96 17.80 -16.88
C LYS A 250 6.16 17.36 -18.32
N ASP A 251 6.46 18.29 -19.22
CA ASP A 251 6.74 18.06 -20.64
C ASP A 251 8.03 17.26 -20.89
N LYS A 252 8.90 17.14 -19.88
CA LYS A 252 10.16 16.42 -19.92
C LYS A 252 10.14 15.09 -19.18
N GLU A 253 8.98 14.66 -18.68
CA GLU A 253 8.85 13.43 -17.88
C GLU A 253 8.04 12.36 -18.62
N HIS A 254 8.72 11.37 -19.19
CA HIS A 254 8.08 10.30 -19.93
C HIS A 254 7.25 9.34 -19.04
N ALA A 255 7.60 9.21 -17.75
CA ALA A 255 6.85 8.38 -16.80
C ALA A 255 5.46 8.94 -16.48
N VAL A 256 5.21 10.25 -16.66
CA VAL A 256 3.90 10.87 -16.35
C VAL A 256 2.76 10.22 -17.13
N CYS A 257 3.01 9.79 -18.37
CA CYS A 257 1.99 9.19 -19.22
C CYS A 257 1.47 7.82 -18.71
N VAL A 258 2.15 7.18 -17.75
CA VAL A 258 1.78 5.82 -17.26
C VAL A 258 1.32 5.79 -15.80
N LEU A 259 1.47 6.89 -15.06
CA LEU A 259 1.10 6.98 -13.64
C LEU A 259 -0.38 7.32 -13.48
N ASN A 260 -0.99 6.93 -12.36
CA ASN A 260 -2.38 7.33 -12.04
C ASN A 260 -2.43 8.67 -11.31
N VAL A 261 -1.41 8.93 -10.49
CA VAL A 261 -1.24 10.16 -9.71
C VAL A 261 0.23 10.55 -9.82
N CYS A 262 0.54 11.84 -9.93
CA CYS A 262 1.92 12.31 -9.92
C CYS A 262 2.14 13.20 -8.69
N LEU A 263 3.27 12.98 -8.00
CA LEU A 263 3.73 13.87 -6.94
C LEU A 263 4.87 14.71 -7.53
N TRP A 264 4.79 16.03 -7.40
CA TRP A 264 5.78 16.95 -7.95
C TRP A 264 6.57 17.62 -6.84
N TRP A 265 7.87 17.82 -7.06
CA TRP A 265 8.71 18.54 -6.10
C TRP A 265 8.37 20.03 -6.01
N PHE A 266 8.03 20.65 -7.14
CA PHE A 266 7.80 22.10 -7.25
C PHE A 266 6.32 22.50 -7.26
N ASP A 267 5.41 21.54 -7.20
CA ASP A 267 3.97 21.79 -7.17
C ASP A 267 3.34 20.98 -6.04
N LEU A 268 2.91 21.68 -4.98
CA LEU A 268 2.39 21.11 -3.72
C LEU A 268 0.95 20.57 -3.87
N HIS A 269 0.44 20.48 -5.09
CA HIS A 269 -0.87 19.91 -5.39
C HIS A 269 -0.72 18.51 -5.95
N VAL A 270 -1.53 17.58 -5.42
CA VAL A 270 -1.67 16.22 -5.98
C VAL A 270 -2.30 16.38 -7.37
N VAL A 271 -1.46 16.43 -8.41
CA VAL A 271 -1.93 16.41 -9.79
C VAL A 271 -2.22 14.96 -10.12
N THR A 272 -3.49 14.57 -9.99
CA THR A 272 -3.93 13.26 -10.42
C THR A 272 -3.76 13.16 -11.94
N ALA A 273 -3.00 12.17 -12.38
CA ALA A 273 -2.71 11.92 -13.77
C ALA A 273 -3.82 11.03 -14.31
N SER A 274 -4.97 11.60 -14.63
CA SER A 274 -5.75 11.00 -15.70
C SER A 274 -5.90 11.96 -16.87
N CYS A 275 -5.36 11.49 -17.99
CA CYS A 275 -5.63 11.96 -19.34
C CYS A 275 -5.47 13.47 -19.55
N MET A 276 -4.22 13.93 -19.61
CA MET A 276 -3.91 14.88 -20.69
C MET A 276 -3.33 14.06 -21.83
N PRO A 277 -3.85 14.17 -23.05
CA PRO A 277 -3.41 13.34 -24.16
C PRO A 277 -1.93 13.58 -24.37
N CYS A 278 -1.12 12.52 -24.42
CA CYS A 278 0.25 12.57 -24.93
C CYS A 278 0.23 12.83 -26.47
N GLN A 279 -0.60 13.78 -26.94
CA GLN A 279 -0.83 14.17 -28.35
C GLN A 279 -0.08 15.45 -28.77
N HIS A 280 0.84 15.95 -27.94
CA HIS A 280 1.69 17.10 -28.31
C HIS A 280 3.18 16.78 -28.36
N PHE A 281 3.55 15.51 -28.53
CA PHE A 281 4.87 15.20 -29.08
C PHE A 281 4.75 15.24 -30.60
N PRO A 282 5.41 16.20 -31.30
CA PRO A 282 5.41 16.20 -32.75
C PRO A 282 6.04 14.88 -33.25
N PRO A 283 5.50 14.28 -34.33
CA PRO A 283 6.12 13.12 -34.94
C PRO A 283 7.53 13.51 -35.44
N LEU A 284 8.53 12.72 -35.06
CA LEU A 284 9.76 12.58 -35.83
C LEU A 284 9.59 11.40 -36.78
#